data_AF-A0A0R2XT46-F1
#
_entry.id   AF-A0A0R2XT46-F1
#
_cell.length_a   1.000
_cell.length_b   1.000
_cell.length_c   1.000
_cell.angle_alpha   90.00
_cell.angle_beta   90.00
_cell.angle_gamma   90.00
#
_symmetry.space_group_name_H-M   'P 1'
#
loop_
_entity.id
_entity.type
_entity.pdbx_description
1 polymer ?
#
loop_
_entity_poly.entity_id
_entity_poly.type
_entity_poly.pdbx_seq_one_letter_code
_entity_poly.pdbx_strand_id
1 'polypeptide(L)'
;MRKNIISARKFIKPSFSYLVEKKRDGGEFSDEEIRYIVDSILDDELPEFQQSALAMAIFFQGMSAQETAIFAEEMMLSGEVIDLTGISRPKIDKYSTGGVGDKTTLVLGPLAAACGVVMPTMNGVDEEHVISNLDKLSSIPNFNPILDLKGFKAQLKTVGCTFIKQDPEISPVDAKFYKLRQLTGTIPCLPLITGSVLSRKLAEGAEGLVIDVKWGNGSFIKDVEQAKQLARSITRVGRSMKRRCVALVTDMNQPLGDTVGTALEIKEAIQLLKGEGPEDLQELVLKLGMEIVRLAGVAGSTLSAKQTVQRHLRDGSALQKFKDMVAAQGGDISVIDNPDKFPTAKHVRKLPAPKRGYVHTINAGLIAEGVQKLAMRKNGTYDPAVGVSEIKKVGTQVKQGEPLMMIHYNDEAKMEEALEYLKTAYRLAPKRPNPPVLIVERVA
;
A
#
# COMPACT_ATOMS: atom_id res chain seq x y z
N MET A 1 -0.46 17.55 50.89
CA MET A 1 -0.05 18.86 50.33
C MET A 1 -0.47 18.91 48.86
N ARG A 2 -1.52 19.66 48.54
CA ARG A 2 -1.97 19.90 47.15
C ARG A 2 -0.95 20.81 46.47
N LYS A 3 -0.25 20.32 45.45
CA LYS A 3 0.51 21.17 44.54
C LYS A 3 -0.51 22.01 43.75
N ASN A 4 -0.37 23.32 43.84
CA ASN A 4 -1.13 24.29 43.07
C ASN A 4 -1.02 23.96 41.57
N ILE A 5 -2.13 23.55 40.99
CA ILE A 5 -2.30 23.44 39.55
C ILE A 5 -2.34 24.88 39.04
N ILE A 6 -1.28 25.29 38.34
CA ILE A 6 -1.25 26.53 37.57
C ILE A 6 -2.41 26.45 36.58
N SER A 7 -3.31 27.42 36.65
CA SER A 7 -4.42 27.63 35.73
C SER A 7 -3.96 27.40 34.28
N ALA A 8 -4.56 26.41 33.60
CA ALA A 8 -4.42 26.28 32.15
C ALA A 8 -4.80 27.63 31.52
N ARG A 9 -3.89 28.25 30.78
CA ARG A 9 -4.21 29.46 30.01
C ARG A 9 -5.37 29.10 29.09
N LYS A 10 -6.44 29.90 29.11
CA LYS A 10 -7.60 29.71 28.22
C LYS A 10 -7.10 29.80 26.78
N PHE A 11 -7.15 28.69 26.03
CA PHE A 11 -6.82 28.67 24.61
C PHE A 11 -7.78 29.61 23.88
N ILE A 12 -7.22 30.59 23.17
CA ILE A 12 -8.00 31.53 22.35
C ILE A 12 -7.98 30.96 20.94
N LYS A 13 -9.14 30.51 20.45
CA LYS A 13 -9.28 29.97 19.09
C LYS A 13 -8.78 31.01 18.07
N PRO A 14 -7.69 30.73 17.33
CA PRO A 14 -7.25 31.64 16.27
C PRO A 14 -8.26 31.62 15.12
N SER A 15 -8.23 32.64 14.27
CA SER A 15 -8.97 32.57 13.00
C SER A 15 -8.32 31.53 12.08
N PHE A 16 -9.11 30.89 11.21
CA PHE A 16 -8.55 29.97 10.22
C PHE A 16 -7.59 30.65 9.24
N SER A 17 -7.85 31.92 8.89
CA SER A 17 -6.93 32.73 8.09
C SER A 17 -5.57 32.88 8.77
N TYR A 18 -5.54 33.12 10.09
CA TYR A 18 -4.28 33.20 10.84
C TYR A 18 -3.50 31.89 10.77
N LEU A 19 -4.17 30.73 10.90
CA LEU A 19 -3.49 29.42 10.81
C LEU A 19 -2.87 29.20 9.43
N VAL A 20 -3.59 29.57 8.36
CA VAL A 20 -3.07 29.53 6.99
C VAL A 20 -1.88 30.47 6.82
N GLU A 21 -1.99 31.72 7.28
CA GLU A 21 -0.90 32.72 7.22
C GLU A 21 0.34 32.25 7.98
N LYS A 22 0.14 31.74 9.20
CA LYS A 22 1.21 31.23 10.05
C LYS A 22 2.00 30.13 9.34
N LYS A 23 1.31 29.14 8.77
CA LYS A 23 1.99 28.06 8.05
C LYS A 23 2.60 28.55 6.75
N ARG A 24 1.91 29.38 5.96
CA ARG A 24 2.41 29.98 4.72
C ARG A 24 3.73 30.71 4.95
N ASP A 25 3.86 31.41 6.08
CA ASP A 25 5.03 32.19 6.46
C ASP A 25 6.12 31.36 7.18
N GLY A 26 5.97 30.02 7.20
CA GLY A 26 6.96 29.07 7.71
C GLY A 26 6.89 28.80 9.21
N GLY A 27 5.83 29.24 9.90
CA GLY A 27 5.63 28.96 11.32
C GLY A 27 5.22 27.51 11.60
N GLU A 28 5.58 27.02 12.79
CA GLU A 28 5.09 25.74 13.33
C GLU A 28 3.81 25.94 14.15
N PHE A 29 2.86 25.02 14.01
CA PHE A 29 1.66 24.97 14.83
C PHE A 29 1.97 24.49 16.24
N SER A 30 1.27 25.04 17.23
CA SER A 30 1.25 24.46 18.58
C SER A 30 0.32 23.26 18.62
N ASP A 31 0.47 22.42 19.65
CA ASP A 31 -0.38 21.25 19.88
C ASP A 31 -1.87 21.63 19.92
N GLU A 32 -2.21 22.76 20.55
CA GLU A 32 -3.59 23.26 20.62
C GLU A 32 -4.12 23.77 19.26
N GLU A 33 -3.26 24.38 18.44
CA GLU A 33 -3.64 24.79 17.08
C GLU A 33 -3.87 23.58 16.18
N ILE A 34 -3.05 22.54 16.29
CA ILE A 34 -3.22 21.29 15.55
C ILE A 34 -4.54 20.62 15.93
N ARG A 35 -4.82 20.48 17.23
CA ARG A 35 -6.10 19.94 17.70
C ARG A 35 -7.26 20.75 17.17
N TYR A 36 -7.19 22.08 17.24
CA TYR A 36 -8.23 22.95 16.70
C TYR A 36 -8.43 22.78 15.18
N ILE A 37 -7.36 22.61 14.40
CA ILE A 37 -7.46 22.31 12.97
C ILE A 37 -8.20 20.98 12.75
N VAL A 38 -7.80 19.93 13.46
CA VAL A 38 -8.39 18.59 13.31
C VAL A 38 -9.85 18.57 13.72
N ASP A 39 -10.20 19.13 14.88
CA ASP A 39 -11.57 19.24 15.38
C ASP A 39 -12.44 20.03 14.40
N SER A 40 -11.95 21.16 13.88
CA SER A 40 -12.71 21.96 12.91
C SER A 40 -12.87 21.27 11.54
N ILE A 41 -11.99 20.36 11.14
CA ILE A 41 -12.22 19.50 9.95
C ILE A 41 -13.25 18.41 10.26
N LEU A 42 -13.18 17.82 11.46
CA LEU A 42 -14.11 16.79 11.90
C LEU A 42 -15.54 17.32 11.93
N ASP A 43 -15.74 18.48 12.55
CA ASP A 43 -17.03 19.13 12.77
C ASP A 43 -17.54 19.94 11.56
N ASP A 44 -16.82 19.90 10.43
CA ASP A 44 -17.12 20.67 9.21
C ASP A 44 -17.18 22.20 9.42
N GLU A 45 -16.49 22.71 10.46
CA GLU A 45 -16.36 24.14 10.75
C GLU A 45 -15.31 24.84 9.89
N LEU A 46 -14.23 24.15 9.52
CA LEU A 46 -13.16 24.67 8.65
C LEU A 46 -13.58 24.54 7.18
N PRO A 47 -13.88 25.63 6.45
CA PRO A 47 -14.35 25.55 5.07
C PRO A 47 -13.33 24.91 4.12
N GLU A 48 -13.80 24.13 3.13
CA GLU A 48 -12.93 23.38 2.20
C GLU A 48 -11.89 24.26 1.49
N PHE A 49 -12.22 25.51 1.14
CA PHE A 49 -11.27 26.43 0.51
C PHE A 49 -10.12 26.83 1.46
N GLN A 50 -10.38 26.94 2.76
CA GLN A 50 -9.35 27.18 3.77
C GLN A 50 -8.56 25.90 4.08
N GLN A 51 -9.21 24.73 4.09
CA GLN A 51 -8.50 23.45 4.15
C GLN A 51 -7.53 23.30 2.97
N SER A 52 -7.95 23.70 1.76
CA SER A 52 -7.13 23.63 0.54
C SER A 52 -5.92 24.56 0.62
N ALA A 53 -6.14 25.79 1.11
CA ALA A 53 -5.08 26.76 1.33
C ALA A 53 -4.08 26.28 2.39
N LEU A 54 -4.57 25.67 3.47
CA LEU A 54 -3.74 25.06 4.51
C LEU A 54 -2.92 23.88 3.96
N ALA A 55 -3.54 22.96 3.21
CA ALA A 55 -2.87 21.83 2.58
C ALA A 55 -1.75 22.30 1.65
N MET A 56 -1.99 23.35 0.86
CA MET A 56 -0.99 23.93 -0.02
C MET A 56 0.12 24.67 0.76
N ALA A 57 -0.20 25.34 1.86
CA ALA A 57 0.80 25.95 2.73
C ALA A 57 1.74 24.88 3.33
N ILE A 58 1.17 23.76 3.79
CA ILE A 58 1.93 22.59 4.27
C ILE A 58 2.74 21.95 3.13
N PHE A 59 2.19 21.90 1.91
CA PHE A 59 2.88 21.36 0.75
C PHE A 59 4.21 22.08 0.49
N PHE A 60 4.22 23.42 0.56
CA PHE A 60 5.42 24.21 0.31
C PHE A 60 6.35 24.35 1.52
N GLN A 61 5.80 24.53 2.72
CA GLN A 61 6.59 24.83 3.93
C GLN A 61 6.94 23.58 4.74
N GLY A 62 6.25 22.46 4.48
CA GLY A 62 6.39 21.25 5.25
C GLY A 62 5.88 21.37 6.68
N MET A 63 6.22 20.36 7.48
CA MET A 63 5.99 20.32 8.92
C MET A 63 7.20 19.67 9.59
N SER A 64 7.47 20.07 10.83
CA SER A 64 8.50 19.39 11.63
C SER A 64 8.05 17.96 11.97
N ALA A 65 8.99 17.10 12.38
CA ALA A 65 8.65 15.73 12.77
C ALA A 65 7.74 15.70 14.02
N GLN A 66 7.89 16.68 14.92
CA GLN A 66 7.04 16.81 16.10
C GLN A 66 5.64 17.28 15.70
N GLU A 67 5.56 18.32 14.86
CA GLU A 67 4.31 18.86 14.36
C GLU A 67 3.52 17.79 13.58
N THR A 68 4.20 17.00 12.74
CA THR A 68 3.59 15.88 12.00
C THR A 68 3.11 14.77 12.94
N ALA A 69 3.85 14.48 14.01
CA ALA A 69 3.47 13.46 14.99
C ALA A 69 2.18 13.84 15.73
N ILE A 70 2.08 15.09 16.16
CA ILE A 70 0.87 15.60 16.83
C ILE A 70 -0.30 15.61 15.85
N PHE A 71 -0.09 16.05 14.61
CA PHE A 71 -1.15 16.00 13.58
C PHE A 71 -1.63 14.58 13.30
N ALA A 72 -0.72 13.61 13.21
CA ALA A 72 -1.05 12.19 13.07
C ALA A 72 -1.83 11.65 14.27
N GLU A 73 -1.43 12.03 15.49
CA GLU A 73 -2.08 11.61 16.73
C GLU A 73 -3.49 12.19 16.87
N GLU A 74 -3.68 13.49 16.62
CA GLU A 74 -5.00 14.11 16.66
C GLU A 74 -5.91 13.55 15.55
N MET A 75 -5.39 13.31 14.33
CA MET A 75 -6.16 12.60 13.29
C MET A 75 -6.52 11.17 13.67
N MET A 76 -5.64 10.45 14.38
CA MET A 76 -5.91 9.10 14.91
C MET A 76 -7.05 9.14 15.92
N LEU A 77 -7.03 10.15 16.81
CA LEU A 77 -8.02 10.34 17.88
C LEU A 77 -9.34 10.97 17.40
N SER A 78 -9.42 11.42 16.16
CA SER A 78 -10.65 11.99 15.57
C SER A 78 -11.78 10.96 15.37
N GLY A 79 -11.51 9.67 15.56
CA GLY A 79 -12.47 8.58 15.43
C GLY A 79 -12.16 7.42 16.39
N GLU A 80 -12.61 6.22 16.03
CA GLU A 80 -12.37 5.01 16.83
C GLU A 80 -10.90 4.59 16.75
N VAL A 81 -10.34 4.26 17.92
CA VAL A 81 -9.02 3.63 18.06
C VAL A 81 -9.23 2.20 18.56
N ILE A 82 -9.00 1.24 17.67
CA ILE A 82 -9.32 -0.17 17.92
C ILE A 82 -8.43 -0.74 19.01
N ASP A 83 -9.04 -1.07 20.15
CA ASP A 83 -8.39 -1.86 21.18
C ASP A 83 -8.28 -3.35 20.78
N LEU A 84 -7.03 -3.81 20.58
CA LEU A 84 -6.65 -5.20 20.31
C LEU A 84 -5.85 -5.84 21.46
N THR A 85 -5.84 -5.25 22.66
CA THR A 85 -5.10 -5.77 23.82
C THR A 85 -5.55 -7.16 24.26
N GLY A 86 -6.81 -7.54 23.98
CA GLY A 86 -7.34 -8.88 24.20
C GLY A 86 -6.74 -9.98 23.29
N ILE A 87 -5.90 -9.60 22.31
CA ILE A 87 -5.16 -10.53 21.46
C ILE A 87 -3.68 -10.50 21.86
N SER A 88 -3.19 -11.61 22.41
CA SER A 88 -1.83 -11.74 22.98
C SER A 88 -0.71 -11.75 21.94
N ARG A 89 -1.02 -12.11 20.70
CA ARG A 89 -0.07 -12.07 19.57
C ARG A 89 0.29 -10.61 19.23
N PRO A 90 1.52 -10.32 18.79
CA PRO A 90 1.93 -8.97 18.39
C PRO A 90 1.16 -8.49 17.14
N LYS A 91 0.87 -7.19 17.07
CA LYS A 91 0.06 -6.59 15.98
C LYS A 91 0.96 -5.74 15.10
N ILE A 92 1.41 -6.29 13.97
CA ILE A 92 2.26 -5.57 13.02
C ILE A 92 1.52 -5.47 11.70
N ASP A 93 1.31 -4.25 11.21
CA ASP A 93 0.71 -4.02 9.89
C ASP A 93 1.77 -3.65 8.84
N LYS A 94 1.40 -3.82 7.56
CA LYS A 94 2.19 -3.39 6.41
C LYS A 94 1.47 -2.30 5.65
N TYR A 95 2.18 -1.23 5.32
CA TYR A 95 1.72 -0.21 4.40
C TYR A 95 2.61 -0.15 3.16
N SER A 96 2.04 0.14 2.01
CA SER A 96 2.80 0.55 0.83
C SER A 96 2.26 1.84 0.26
N THR A 97 3.14 2.62 -0.34
CA THR A 97 2.75 3.80 -1.12
C THR A 97 2.08 3.45 -2.46
N GLY A 98 1.79 2.17 -2.73
CA GLY A 98 1.17 1.71 -3.96
C GLY A 98 2.19 1.51 -5.09
N GLY A 99 2.00 0.44 -5.87
CA GLY A 99 2.89 0.09 -6.97
C GLY A 99 2.26 -0.90 -7.95
N VAL A 100 2.73 -0.86 -9.19
CA VAL A 100 2.19 -1.68 -10.28
C VAL A 100 2.56 -3.14 -10.09
N GLY A 101 1.57 -4.02 -10.05
CA GLY A 101 1.78 -5.42 -9.74
C GLY A 101 2.13 -5.69 -8.27
N ASP A 102 1.94 -4.74 -7.35
CA ASP A 102 2.25 -4.99 -5.94
C ASP A 102 1.19 -5.87 -5.26
N LYS A 103 1.43 -7.18 -5.23
CA LYS A 103 0.63 -8.19 -4.49
C LYS A 103 1.29 -8.63 -3.18
N THR A 104 2.28 -7.89 -2.67
CA THR A 104 3.01 -8.30 -1.46
C THR A 104 2.11 -8.44 -0.25
N THR A 105 1.16 -7.51 -0.03
CA THR A 105 0.24 -7.54 1.12
C THR A 105 -0.60 -8.83 1.13
N LEU A 106 -1.06 -9.29 -0.04
CA LEU A 106 -1.85 -10.52 -0.19
C LEU A 106 -1.10 -11.76 0.29
N VAL A 107 0.23 -11.76 0.20
CA VAL A 107 1.10 -12.85 0.67
C VAL A 107 1.53 -12.61 2.12
N LEU A 108 1.87 -11.37 2.48
CA LEU A 108 2.40 -11.01 3.79
C LEU A 108 1.37 -11.13 4.91
N GLY A 109 0.10 -10.80 4.66
CA GLY A 109 -0.98 -10.97 5.65
C GLY A 109 -1.09 -12.40 6.19
N PRO A 110 -1.38 -13.40 5.34
CA PRO A 110 -1.47 -14.79 5.77
C PRO A 110 -0.12 -15.39 6.23
N LEU A 111 0.99 -14.96 5.63
CA LEU A 111 2.33 -15.36 6.08
C LEU A 111 2.63 -14.88 7.51
N ALA A 112 2.31 -13.62 7.84
CA ALA A 112 2.45 -13.08 9.18
C ALA A 112 1.57 -13.83 10.18
N ALA A 113 0.31 -14.10 9.82
CA ALA A 113 -0.61 -14.90 10.62
C ALA A 113 -0.07 -16.31 10.90
N ALA A 114 0.55 -16.95 9.90
CA ALA A 114 1.21 -18.25 10.06
C ALA A 114 2.43 -18.18 10.99
N CYS A 115 3.17 -17.06 10.96
CA CYS A 115 4.29 -16.79 11.86
C CYS A 115 3.85 -16.39 13.29
N GLY A 116 2.56 -16.35 13.60
CA GLY A 116 2.04 -15.95 14.91
C GLY A 116 1.92 -14.44 15.13
N VAL A 117 1.98 -13.64 14.06
CA VAL A 117 1.80 -12.18 14.08
C VAL A 117 0.40 -11.84 13.58
N VAL A 118 -0.29 -10.92 14.24
CA VAL A 118 -1.58 -10.42 13.78
C VAL A 118 -1.35 -9.22 12.85
N MET A 119 -1.96 -9.26 11.67
CA MET A 119 -1.90 -8.15 10.71
C MET A 119 -3.30 -7.53 10.59
N PRO A 120 -3.57 -6.42 11.31
CA PRO A 120 -4.90 -5.80 11.39
C PRO A 120 -5.23 -4.95 10.15
N THR A 121 -4.94 -5.44 8.95
CA THR A 121 -5.00 -4.63 7.73
C THR A 121 -6.42 -4.21 7.38
N MET A 122 -6.65 -2.91 7.37
CA MET A 122 -7.68 -2.29 6.55
C MET A 122 -7.08 -1.66 5.28
N ASN A 123 -7.83 -1.70 4.19
CA ASN A 123 -7.41 -1.19 2.89
C ASN A 123 -8.15 0.13 2.61
N GLY A 124 -7.38 1.21 2.50
CA GLY A 124 -7.84 2.55 2.12
C GLY A 124 -7.74 2.80 0.61
N VAL A 125 -8.01 4.04 0.20
CA VAL A 125 -8.03 4.47 -1.22
C VAL A 125 -6.66 4.99 -1.68
N ASP A 126 -5.58 4.72 -0.93
CA ASP A 126 -4.24 5.28 -1.18
C ASP A 126 -3.58 4.85 -2.51
N GLU A 127 -4.23 3.97 -3.27
CA GLU A 127 -3.69 3.24 -4.43
C GLU A 127 -4.27 3.76 -5.77
N GLU A 128 -4.74 5.01 -5.88
CA GLU A 128 -5.49 5.55 -7.03
C GLU A 128 -4.89 5.30 -8.44
N HIS A 129 -3.59 5.12 -8.56
CA HIS A 129 -2.90 4.89 -9.83
C HIS A 129 -2.71 3.40 -10.18
N VAL A 130 -3.17 2.48 -9.32
CA VAL A 130 -2.98 1.04 -9.48
C VAL A 130 -4.24 0.26 -9.09
N ILE A 131 -4.28 -1.04 -9.43
CA ILE A 131 -5.34 -1.95 -8.99
C ILE A 131 -5.14 -2.22 -7.51
N SER A 132 -6.16 -1.97 -6.68
CA SER A 132 -6.02 -2.12 -5.24
C SER A 132 -6.03 -3.57 -4.76
N ASN A 133 -5.60 -3.83 -3.52
CA ASN A 133 -5.73 -5.17 -2.93
C ASN A 133 -7.19 -5.67 -2.91
N LEU A 134 -8.16 -4.77 -2.65
CA LEU A 134 -9.57 -5.14 -2.67
C LEU A 134 -10.09 -5.40 -4.08
N ASP A 135 -9.62 -4.64 -5.07
CA ASP A 135 -9.95 -4.91 -6.48
C ASP A 135 -9.42 -6.28 -6.90
N LYS A 136 -8.21 -6.65 -6.50
CA LYS A 136 -7.63 -7.98 -6.74
C LYS A 136 -8.49 -9.07 -6.10
N LEU A 137 -8.78 -8.94 -4.81
CA LEU A 137 -9.59 -9.91 -4.05
C LEU A 137 -11.03 -10.02 -4.55
N SER A 138 -11.58 -8.97 -5.19
CA SER A 138 -12.91 -9.03 -5.82
C SER A 138 -13.03 -10.06 -6.94
N SER A 139 -11.90 -10.56 -7.47
CA SER A 139 -11.89 -11.67 -8.42
C SER A 139 -12.20 -13.04 -7.80
N ILE A 140 -12.16 -13.15 -6.47
CA ILE A 140 -12.58 -14.35 -5.73
C ILE A 140 -14.12 -14.31 -5.59
N PRO A 141 -14.85 -15.31 -6.10
CA PRO A 141 -16.30 -15.36 -5.98
C PRO A 141 -16.75 -15.28 -4.51
N ASN A 142 -17.82 -14.50 -4.25
CA ASN A 142 -18.44 -14.28 -2.94
C ASN A 142 -17.58 -13.58 -1.88
N PHE A 143 -16.36 -13.14 -2.21
CA PHE A 143 -15.51 -12.42 -1.26
C PHE A 143 -16.17 -11.11 -0.81
N ASN A 144 -16.34 -10.94 0.50
CA ASN A 144 -16.91 -9.75 1.12
C ASN A 144 -15.84 -8.98 1.91
N PRO A 145 -15.42 -7.79 1.43
CA PRO A 145 -14.45 -6.96 2.14
C PRO A 145 -15.05 -6.12 3.27
N ILE A 146 -16.35 -6.24 3.56
CA ILE A 146 -17.02 -5.41 4.56
C ILE A 146 -17.27 -6.22 5.83
N LEU A 147 -16.66 -5.78 6.94
CA LEU A 147 -16.91 -6.26 8.29
C LEU A 147 -17.11 -5.06 9.21
N ASP A 148 -17.98 -5.19 10.20
CA ASP A 148 -18.03 -4.25 11.31
C ASP A 148 -16.80 -4.43 12.23
N LEU A 149 -16.53 -3.46 13.10
CA LEU A 149 -15.39 -3.51 14.02
C LEU A 149 -15.40 -4.73 14.94
N LYS A 150 -16.58 -5.25 15.30
CA LYS A 150 -16.72 -6.46 16.11
C LYS A 150 -16.29 -7.71 15.33
N GLY A 151 -16.75 -7.86 14.10
CA GLY A 151 -16.35 -8.93 13.17
C GLY A 151 -14.88 -8.86 12.84
N PHE A 152 -14.34 -7.67 12.61
CA PHE A 152 -12.91 -7.42 12.43
C PHE A 152 -12.08 -7.95 13.62
N LYS A 153 -12.39 -7.51 14.85
CA LYS A 153 -11.71 -7.99 16.07
C LYS A 153 -11.81 -9.52 16.23
N ALA A 154 -12.99 -10.09 15.94
CA ALA A 154 -13.21 -11.52 16.02
C ALA A 154 -12.36 -12.31 15.01
N GLN A 155 -12.30 -11.86 13.75
CA GLN A 155 -11.49 -12.51 12.71
C GLN A 155 -9.99 -12.39 13.00
N LEU A 156 -9.50 -11.24 13.46
CA LEU A 156 -8.10 -11.12 13.87
C LEU A 156 -7.74 -12.08 15.00
N LYS A 157 -8.66 -12.29 15.96
CA LYS A 157 -8.45 -13.25 17.05
C LYS A 157 -8.35 -14.69 16.55
N THR A 158 -9.14 -15.09 15.54
CA THR A 158 -9.20 -16.47 15.05
C THR A 158 -8.20 -16.75 13.92
N VAL A 159 -8.23 -15.94 12.86
CA VAL A 159 -7.43 -16.13 11.64
C VAL A 159 -6.04 -15.50 11.81
N GLY A 160 -5.99 -14.26 12.29
CA GLY A 160 -4.75 -13.47 12.45
C GLY A 160 -4.52 -12.41 11.37
N CYS A 161 -5.34 -12.36 10.33
CA CYS A 161 -5.29 -11.31 9.30
C CYS A 161 -6.66 -11.07 8.66
N THR A 162 -6.80 -9.91 8.03
CA THR A 162 -8.01 -9.45 7.33
C THR A 162 -7.63 -8.68 6.07
N PHE A 163 -8.51 -8.66 5.08
CA PHE A 163 -8.44 -7.72 3.97
C PHE A 163 -9.80 -7.06 3.81
N ILE A 164 -10.06 -6.07 4.66
CA ILE A 164 -11.33 -5.36 4.66
C ILE A 164 -11.16 -3.94 4.11
N LYS A 165 -12.29 -3.35 3.70
CA LYS A 165 -12.39 -1.92 3.46
C LYS A 165 -12.19 -1.17 4.77
N GLN A 166 -11.53 -0.02 4.71
CA GLN A 166 -11.43 0.88 5.84
C GLN A 166 -12.82 1.27 6.35
N ASP A 167 -13.00 1.10 7.66
CA ASP A 167 -14.22 1.50 8.36
C ASP A 167 -14.24 3.05 8.50
N PRO A 168 -15.39 3.70 8.22
CA PRO A 168 -15.50 5.17 8.28
C PRO A 168 -15.26 5.76 9.67
N GLU A 169 -15.34 4.97 10.74
CA GLU A 169 -15.02 5.41 12.11
C GLU A 169 -13.50 5.53 12.32
N ILE A 170 -12.66 4.96 11.45
CA ILE A 170 -11.20 4.97 11.59
C ILE A 170 -10.58 6.19 10.92
N SER A 171 -10.09 7.12 11.75
CA SER A 171 -9.43 8.37 11.34
C SER A 171 -10.27 9.17 10.31
N PRO A 172 -11.50 9.59 10.64
CA PRO A 172 -12.40 10.27 9.70
C PRO A 172 -11.85 11.60 9.15
N VAL A 173 -11.07 12.35 9.95
CA VAL A 173 -10.41 13.59 9.48
C VAL A 173 -9.42 13.30 8.36
N ASP A 174 -8.66 12.21 8.47
CA ASP A 174 -7.75 11.79 7.41
C ASP A 174 -8.51 11.48 6.11
N ALA A 175 -9.63 10.76 6.19
CA ALA A 175 -10.43 10.46 5.00
C ALA A 175 -10.97 11.72 4.30
N LYS A 176 -11.48 12.69 5.08
CA LYS A 176 -11.92 14.01 4.55
C LYS A 176 -10.75 14.75 3.91
N PHE A 177 -9.61 14.84 4.60
CA PHE A 177 -8.45 15.61 4.15
C PHE A 177 -7.75 14.94 2.96
N TYR A 178 -7.71 13.61 2.90
CA TYR A 178 -7.18 12.86 1.76
C TYR A 178 -7.99 13.12 0.49
N LYS A 179 -9.34 13.08 0.56
CA LYS A 179 -10.21 13.42 -0.56
C LYS A 179 -9.97 14.84 -1.07
N LEU A 180 -9.80 15.80 -0.18
CA LEU A 180 -9.44 17.17 -0.55
C LEU A 180 -8.09 17.24 -1.27
N ARG A 181 -7.10 16.49 -0.78
CA ARG A 181 -5.74 16.47 -1.36
C ARG A 181 -5.74 15.92 -2.79
N GLN A 182 -6.60 14.96 -3.10
CA GLN A 182 -6.79 14.43 -4.46
C GLN A 182 -7.25 15.52 -5.44
N LEU A 183 -8.14 16.41 -4.98
CA LEU A 183 -8.72 17.48 -5.80
C LEU A 183 -7.82 18.72 -5.90
N THR A 184 -6.81 18.84 -5.04
CA THR A 184 -5.97 20.04 -4.91
C THR A 184 -4.51 19.83 -5.31
N GLY A 185 -4.14 18.63 -5.77
CA GLY A 185 -2.77 18.32 -6.19
C GLY A 185 -1.76 18.26 -5.03
N THR A 186 -2.22 18.03 -3.80
CA THR A 186 -1.40 18.05 -2.58
C THR A 186 -1.15 16.65 -2.00
N ILE A 187 -1.39 15.59 -2.80
CA ILE A 187 -1.06 14.21 -2.43
C ILE A 187 0.45 14.00 -2.18
N PRO A 188 1.40 14.43 -3.05
CA PRO A 188 2.82 14.14 -2.88
C PRO A 188 3.50 15.06 -1.85
N CYS A 189 2.96 15.12 -0.63
CA CYS A 189 3.46 15.91 0.48
C CYS A 189 3.89 14.99 1.64
N LEU A 190 5.19 14.98 1.96
CA LEU A 190 5.77 14.06 2.95
C LEU A 190 5.09 14.08 4.33
N PRO A 191 4.88 15.26 4.99
CA PRO A 191 4.23 15.28 6.30
C PRO A 191 2.77 14.84 6.22
N LEU A 192 2.04 15.20 5.17
CA LEU A 192 0.64 14.79 5.02
C LEU A 192 0.51 13.30 4.73
N ILE A 193 1.37 12.71 3.89
CA ILE A 193 1.43 11.25 3.70
C ILE A 193 1.77 10.56 5.02
N THR A 194 2.78 11.07 5.73
CA THR A 194 3.24 10.48 6.99
C THR A 194 2.12 10.50 8.04
N GLY A 195 1.47 11.65 8.24
CA GLY A 195 0.38 11.78 9.21
C GLY A 195 -0.82 10.90 8.86
N SER A 196 -1.20 10.91 7.59
CA SER A 196 -2.30 10.13 7.01
C SER A 196 -2.12 8.61 7.22
N VAL A 197 -0.93 8.09 6.92
CA VAL A 197 -0.64 6.64 7.08
C VAL A 197 -0.59 6.25 8.55
N LEU A 198 0.13 7.02 9.38
CA LEU A 198 0.28 6.70 10.79
C LEU A 198 -1.04 6.80 11.55
N SER A 199 -1.89 7.80 11.24
CA SER A 199 -3.17 7.96 11.92
C SER A 199 -4.08 6.76 11.69
N ARG A 200 -4.25 6.33 10.43
CA ARG A 200 -5.05 5.16 10.08
C ARG A 200 -4.50 3.88 10.68
N LYS A 201 -3.22 3.58 10.40
CA LYS A 201 -2.65 2.28 10.76
C LYS A 201 -2.51 2.07 12.26
N LEU A 202 -2.31 3.14 13.02
CA LEU A 202 -2.29 3.05 14.48
C LEU A 202 -3.72 3.01 15.07
N ALA A 203 -4.69 3.69 14.46
CA ALA A 203 -6.11 3.56 14.83
C ALA A 203 -6.65 2.15 14.57
N GLU A 204 -6.15 1.43 13.55
CA GLU A 204 -6.48 0.02 13.29
C GLU A 204 -5.99 -0.95 14.40
N GLY A 205 -5.18 -0.47 15.34
CA GLY A 205 -4.65 -1.25 16.47
C GLY A 205 -3.26 -1.85 16.25
N ALA A 206 -2.53 -1.39 15.23
CA ALA A 206 -1.15 -1.82 15.00
C ALA A 206 -0.19 -1.27 16.08
N GLU A 207 0.67 -2.13 16.60
CA GLU A 207 1.73 -1.79 17.56
C GLU A 207 3.03 -1.33 16.88
N GLY A 208 3.17 -1.68 15.60
CA GLY A 208 4.29 -1.28 14.75
C GLY A 208 3.98 -1.51 13.28
N LEU A 209 4.80 -0.89 12.42
CA LEU A 209 4.57 -0.86 10.99
C LEU A 209 5.81 -1.24 10.20
N VAL A 210 5.59 -2.01 9.14
CA VAL A 210 6.56 -2.19 8.06
C VAL A 210 6.05 -1.42 6.85
N ILE A 211 6.86 -0.50 6.34
CA ILE A 211 6.48 0.40 5.26
C ILE A 211 7.28 0.07 4.01
N ASP A 212 6.60 -0.03 2.88
CA ASP A 212 7.17 -0.27 1.57
C ASP A 212 7.00 0.98 0.70
N VAL A 213 8.04 1.82 0.68
CA VAL A 213 8.06 3.09 -0.05
C VAL A 213 8.57 2.84 -1.46
N LYS A 214 7.66 2.89 -2.42
CA LYS A 214 7.96 2.69 -3.84
C LYS A 214 8.57 3.94 -4.45
N TRP A 215 9.55 3.79 -5.33
CA TRP A 215 10.05 4.88 -6.17
C TRP A 215 10.12 4.50 -7.65
N GLY A 216 10.09 5.51 -8.52
CA GLY A 216 10.25 5.34 -9.97
C GLY A 216 8.95 5.48 -10.74
N ASN A 217 8.98 5.09 -12.01
CA ASN A 217 7.91 5.43 -12.97
C ASN A 217 6.54 4.79 -12.65
N GLY A 218 6.46 3.70 -11.89
CA GLY A 218 5.22 3.08 -11.41
C GLY A 218 4.80 3.49 -9.99
N SER A 219 5.44 4.49 -9.38
CA SER A 219 5.06 5.09 -8.09
C SER A 219 4.63 6.55 -8.29
N PHE A 220 3.87 7.15 -7.36
CA PHE A 220 3.69 8.60 -7.38
C PHE A 220 4.98 9.35 -6.97
N ILE A 221 5.90 8.69 -6.26
CA ILE A 221 7.22 9.21 -5.92
C ILE A 221 8.21 8.78 -6.99
N LYS A 222 8.57 9.69 -7.90
CA LYS A 222 9.45 9.35 -9.03
C LYS A 222 10.92 9.34 -8.64
N ASP A 223 11.32 10.20 -7.72
CA ASP A 223 12.71 10.38 -7.30
C ASP A 223 13.07 9.48 -6.10
N VAL A 224 14.24 8.84 -6.17
CA VAL A 224 14.69 7.91 -5.12
C VAL A 224 15.05 8.63 -3.82
N GLU A 225 15.60 9.85 -3.89
CA GLU A 225 15.97 10.60 -2.69
C GLU A 225 14.73 11.10 -1.95
N GLN A 226 13.68 11.53 -2.67
CA GLN A 226 12.38 11.82 -2.07
C GLN A 226 11.77 10.58 -1.38
N ALA A 227 11.86 9.40 -1.99
CA ALA A 227 11.38 8.16 -1.37
C ALA A 227 12.15 7.82 -0.08
N LYS A 228 13.48 8.00 -0.07
CA LYS A 228 14.31 7.86 1.14
C LYS A 228 13.95 8.87 2.22
N GLN A 229 13.67 10.12 1.83
CA GLN A 229 13.20 11.16 2.75
C GLN A 229 11.86 10.80 3.36
N LEU A 230 10.91 10.27 2.58
CA LEU A 230 9.62 9.79 3.11
C LEU A 230 9.81 8.62 4.08
N ALA A 231 10.64 7.64 3.73
CA ALA A 231 10.98 6.51 4.62
C ALA A 231 11.56 6.99 5.97
N ARG A 232 12.47 7.96 5.94
CA ARG A 232 13.04 8.61 7.14
C ARG A 232 12.02 9.43 7.91
N SER A 233 11.13 10.14 7.23
CA SER A 233 10.03 10.89 7.85
C SER A 233 9.10 9.96 8.63
N ILE A 234 8.59 8.91 7.98
CA ILE A 234 7.65 7.98 8.61
C ILE A 234 8.25 7.30 9.84
N THR A 235 9.48 6.78 9.73
CA THR A 235 10.17 6.15 10.86
C THR A 235 10.44 7.12 12.01
N ARG A 236 10.80 8.38 11.72
CA ARG A 236 11.04 9.42 12.74
C ARG A 236 9.75 9.82 13.45
N VAL A 237 8.68 10.08 12.70
CA VAL A 237 7.37 10.46 13.27
C VAL A 237 6.80 9.28 14.08
N GLY A 238 6.87 8.06 13.56
CA GLY A 238 6.47 6.86 14.29
C GLY A 238 7.21 6.72 15.64
N ARG A 239 8.51 7.03 15.68
CA ARG A 239 9.29 7.06 16.93
C ARG A 239 8.80 8.13 17.90
N SER A 240 8.49 9.34 17.42
CA SER A 240 7.88 10.40 18.25
C SER A 240 6.54 9.96 18.85
N MET A 241 5.75 9.19 18.09
CA MET A 241 4.49 8.56 18.56
C MET A 241 4.73 7.29 19.41
N LYS A 242 5.98 6.96 19.75
CA LYS A 242 6.37 5.76 20.52
C LYS A 242 5.91 4.45 19.87
N ARG A 243 5.93 4.42 18.54
CA ARG A 243 5.64 3.24 17.71
C ARG A 243 6.88 2.82 16.94
N ARG A 244 7.06 1.51 16.77
CA ARG A 244 8.21 0.97 16.03
C ARG A 244 7.84 0.90 14.56
N CYS A 245 8.64 1.52 13.70
CA CYS A 245 8.44 1.52 12.26
C CYS A 245 9.74 1.14 11.56
N VAL A 246 9.64 0.33 10.51
CA VAL A 246 10.75 0.03 9.60
C VAL A 246 10.27 0.29 8.19
N ALA A 247 11.04 1.01 7.39
CA ALA A 247 10.71 1.30 6.00
C ALA A 247 11.76 0.68 5.06
N LEU A 248 11.29 0.07 3.97
CA LEU A 248 12.11 -0.32 2.83
C LEU A 248 11.80 0.62 1.66
N VAL A 249 12.84 1.14 1.01
CA VAL A 249 12.72 1.90 -0.25
C VAL A 249 12.93 0.93 -1.41
N THR A 250 11.90 0.75 -2.24
CA THR A 250 11.87 -0.34 -3.23
C THR A 250 11.60 0.15 -4.65
N ASP A 251 12.23 -0.49 -5.63
CA ASP A 251 12.09 -0.16 -7.05
C ASP A 251 10.68 -0.46 -7.55
N MET A 252 10.14 0.49 -8.34
CA MET A 252 8.88 0.35 -9.06
C MET A 252 9.01 0.89 -10.49
N ASN A 253 10.20 0.75 -11.09
CA ASN A 253 10.43 1.12 -12.49
C ASN A 253 9.94 0.04 -13.46
N GLN A 254 9.74 -1.18 -12.98
CA GLN A 254 9.05 -2.26 -13.67
C GLN A 254 7.98 -2.84 -12.74
N PRO A 255 6.90 -3.45 -13.25
CA PRO A 255 5.92 -4.11 -12.40
C PRO A 255 6.58 -5.15 -11.50
N LEU A 256 6.14 -5.27 -10.25
CA LEU A 256 6.61 -6.32 -9.36
C LEU A 256 6.00 -7.67 -9.79
N GLY A 257 6.79 -8.75 -9.84
CA GLY A 257 6.35 -10.02 -10.39
C GLY A 257 6.12 -9.98 -11.91
N ASP A 258 5.37 -10.94 -12.45
CA ASP A 258 5.19 -11.13 -13.89
C ASP A 258 3.77 -10.84 -14.36
N THR A 259 2.88 -10.44 -13.45
CA THR A 259 1.46 -10.14 -13.74
C THR A 259 1.04 -8.75 -13.27
N VAL A 260 0.13 -8.13 -14.05
CA VAL A 260 -0.61 -6.92 -13.66
C VAL A 260 -2.06 -7.10 -14.07
N GLY A 261 -2.96 -7.01 -13.10
CA GLY A 261 -4.37 -7.36 -13.27
C GLY A 261 -4.98 -7.79 -11.95
N THR A 262 -6.28 -8.04 -11.94
CA THR A 262 -7.01 -8.48 -10.74
C THR A 262 -6.82 -9.97 -10.50
N ALA A 263 -7.48 -10.86 -11.26
CA ALA A 263 -7.34 -12.31 -11.06
C ALA A 263 -5.90 -12.79 -11.32
N LEU A 264 -5.21 -12.19 -12.30
CA LEU A 264 -3.83 -12.55 -12.63
C LEU A 264 -2.88 -12.37 -11.43
N GLU A 265 -2.99 -11.26 -10.70
CA GLU A 265 -2.14 -11.01 -9.52
C GLU A 265 -2.51 -11.90 -8.33
N ILE A 266 -3.80 -12.26 -8.17
CA ILE A 266 -4.22 -13.22 -7.16
C ILE A 266 -3.63 -14.60 -7.44
N LYS A 267 -3.65 -15.05 -8.71
CA LYS A 267 -3.03 -16.32 -9.12
C LYS A 267 -1.54 -16.34 -8.80
N GLU A 268 -0.82 -15.26 -9.09
CA GLU A 268 0.61 -15.14 -8.79
C GLU A 268 0.90 -15.08 -7.28
N ALA A 269 0.04 -14.42 -6.49
CA ALA A 269 0.12 -14.45 -5.03
C ALA A 269 -0.11 -15.86 -4.46
N ILE A 270 -1.09 -16.61 -4.99
CA ILE A 270 -1.33 -18.02 -4.62
C ILE A 270 -0.14 -18.90 -5.00
N GLN A 271 0.45 -18.68 -6.17
CA GLN A 271 1.66 -19.39 -6.60
C GLN A 271 2.81 -19.15 -5.62
N LEU A 272 3.00 -17.91 -5.16
CA LEU A 272 4.01 -17.60 -4.15
C LEU A 272 3.71 -18.23 -2.79
N LEU A 273 2.45 -18.27 -2.37
CA LEU A 273 2.04 -18.97 -1.15
C LEU A 273 2.23 -20.50 -1.23
N LYS A 274 2.38 -21.07 -2.43
CA LYS A 274 2.80 -22.46 -2.68
C LYS A 274 4.32 -22.65 -2.69
N GLY A 275 5.09 -21.58 -2.50
CA GLY A 275 6.56 -21.59 -2.51
C GLY A 275 7.20 -21.40 -3.88
N GLU A 276 6.42 -20.98 -4.89
CA GLU A 276 6.85 -20.73 -6.26
C GLU A 276 6.78 -19.23 -6.62
N GLY A 277 6.75 -18.87 -7.91
CA GLY A 277 6.51 -17.51 -8.39
C GLY A 277 7.77 -16.72 -8.75
N PRO A 278 7.62 -15.45 -9.17
CA PRO A 278 8.74 -14.64 -9.66
C PRO A 278 9.78 -14.32 -8.58
N GLU A 279 11.06 -14.27 -8.98
CA GLU A 279 12.19 -14.07 -8.07
C GLU A 279 12.15 -12.71 -7.34
N ASP A 280 11.74 -11.64 -8.03
CA ASP A 280 11.65 -10.29 -7.44
C ASP A 280 10.53 -10.19 -6.39
N LEU A 281 9.36 -10.77 -6.68
CA LEU A 281 8.26 -10.86 -5.72
C LEU A 281 8.67 -11.72 -4.51
N GLN A 282 9.31 -12.87 -4.72
CA GLN A 282 9.84 -13.73 -3.66
C GLN A 282 10.84 -12.96 -2.78
N GLU A 283 11.79 -12.24 -3.39
CA GLU A 283 12.80 -11.48 -2.67
C GLU A 283 12.16 -10.38 -1.81
N LEU A 284 11.23 -9.60 -2.37
CA LEU A 284 10.60 -8.51 -1.64
C LEU A 284 9.71 -9.02 -0.49
N VAL A 285 8.89 -10.06 -0.74
CA VAL A 285 8.07 -10.69 0.31
C VAL A 285 8.95 -11.24 1.42
N LEU A 286 10.07 -11.89 1.09
CA LEU A 286 11.01 -12.39 2.08
C LEU A 286 11.53 -11.25 2.96
N LYS A 287 11.93 -10.13 2.35
CA LYS A 287 12.55 -9.01 3.07
C LYS A 287 11.54 -8.26 3.94
N LEU A 288 10.35 -7.97 3.42
CA LEU A 288 9.27 -7.36 4.20
C LEU A 288 8.80 -8.30 5.33
N GLY A 289 8.62 -9.59 5.03
CA GLY A 289 8.25 -10.60 6.01
C GLY A 289 9.27 -10.72 7.14
N MET A 290 10.57 -10.65 6.82
CA MET A 290 11.64 -10.63 7.82
C MET A 290 11.52 -9.43 8.75
N GLU A 291 11.18 -8.24 8.23
CA GLU A 291 10.95 -7.07 9.08
C GLU A 291 9.71 -7.24 9.95
N ILE A 292 8.62 -7.80 9.41
CA ILE A 292 7.39 -8.05 10.18
C ILE A 292 7.67 -8.96 11.38
N VAL A 293 8.31 -10.12 11.17
CA VAL A 293 8.57 -11.08 12.27
C VAL A 293 9.60 -10.56 13.28
N ARG A 294 10.55 -9.72 12.85
CA ARG A 294 11.53 -9.08 13.75
C ARG A 294 10.88 -7.98 14.57
N LEU A 295 10.08 -7.13 13.95
CA LEU A 295 9.34 -6.07 14.64
C LEU A 295 8.38 -6.68 15.68
N ALA A 296 7.73 -7.78 15.31
CA ALA A 296 6.87 -8.57 16.20
C ALA A 296 7.60 -9.24 17.36
N GLY A 297 8.94 -9.36 17.32
CA GLY A 297 9.72 -10.09 18.33
C GLY A 297 9.65 -11.62 18.19
N VAL A 298 9.09 -12.14 17.09
CA VAL A 298 9.04 -13.58 16.78
C VAL A 298 10.42 -14.12 16.42
N ALA A 299 11.26 -13.28 15.81
CA ALA A 299 12.62 -13.63 15.43
C ALA A 299 13.66 -12.67 16.02
N GLY A 300 14.64 -13.21 16.73
CA GLY A 300 15.70 -12.43 17.40
C GLY A 300 16.89 -12.06 16.51
N SER A 301 17.00 -12.61 15.30
CA SER A 301 18.12 -12.37 14.39
C SER A 301 17.68 -12.35 12.92
N THR A 302 18.50 -11.76 12.05
CA THR A 302 18.26 -11.77 10.60
C THR A 302 18.17 -13.20 10.04
N LEU A 303 19.00 -14.12 10.54
CA LEU A 303 18.99 -15.51 10.09
C LEU A 303 17.72 -16.25 10.52
N SER A 304 17.32 -16.11 11.79
CA SER A 304 16.08 -16.73 12.28
C SER A 304 14.85 -16.15 11.58
N ALA A 305 14.81 -14.84 11.33
CA ALA A 305 13.72 -14.21 10.59
C ALA A 305 13.58 -14.77 9.16
N LYS A 306 14.72 -14.94 8.46
CA LYS A 306 14.75 -15.54 7.13
C LYS A 306 14.23 -16.99 7.16
N GLN A 307 14.70 -17.78 8.11
CA GLN A 307 14.29 -19.18 8.26
C GLN A 307 12.80 -19.31 8.58
N THR A 308 12.26 -18.48 9.48
CA THR A 308 10.83 -18.46 9.83
C THR A 308 9.97 -18.15 8.61
N VAL A 309 10.28 -17.07 7.88
CA VAL A 309 9.51 -16.69 6.68
C VAL A 309 9.59 -17.77 5.60
N GLN A 310 10.78 -18.27 5.30
CA GLN A 310 10.95 -19.31 4.27
C GLN A 310 10.25 -20.62 4.63
N ARG A 311 10.23 -20.98 5.92
CA ARG A 311 9.52 -22.17 6.40
C ARG A 311 8.03 -22.05 6.10
N HIS A 312 7.38 -20.96 6.53
CA HIS A 312 5.94 -20.79 6.39
C HIS A 312 5.47 -20.61 4.94
N LEU A 313 6.34 -20.12 4.05
CA LEU A 313 6.08 -20.12 2.60
C LEU A 313 6.18 -21.52 1.97
N ARG A 314 7.06 -22.39 2.49
CA ARG A 314 7.32 -23.71 1.90
C ARG A 314 6.47 -24.84 2.46
N ASP A 315 6.07 -24.76 3.72
CA ASP A 315 5.30 -25.81 4.39
C ASP A 315 3.78 -25.69 4.17
N GLY A 316 3.33 -24.69 3.39
CA GLY A 316 1.93 -24.47 3.05
C GLY A 316 1.10 -23.80 4.15
N SER A 317 1.67 -23.50 5.31
CA SER A 317 0.94 -22.86 6.41
C SER A 317 0.47 -21.44 6.08
N ALA A 318 1.27 -20.67 5.32
CA ALA A 318 0.84 -19.37 4.82
C ALA A 318 -0.33 -19.51 3.83
N LEU A 319 -0.29 -20.48 2.91
CA LEU A 319 -1.41 -20.75 1.99
C LEU A 319 -2.68 -21.13 2.77
N GLN A 320 -2.56 -21.96 3.80
CA GLN A 320 -3.70 -22.32 4.63
C GLN A 320 -4.31 -21.10 5.32
N LYS A 321 -3.48 -20.18 5.84
CA LYS A 321 -3.98 -18.91 6.41
C LYS A 321 -4.66 -18.01 5.39
N PHE A 322 -4.22 -18.03 4.14
CA PHE A 322 -4.91 -17.31 3.06
C PHE A 322 -6.30 -17.92 2.82
N LYS A 323 -6.42 -19.26 2.79
CA LYS A 323 -7.72 -19.96 2.68
C LYS A 323 -8.63 -19.65 3.87
N ASP A 324 -8.10 -19.68 5.09
CA ASP A 324 -8.86 -19.35 6.30
C ASP A 324 -9.41 -17.92 6.25
N MET A 325 -8.59 -16.97 5.80
CA MET A 325 -8.99 -15.56 5.64
C MET A 325 -10.07 -15.41 4.57
N VAL A 326 -9.88 -16.01 3.38
CA VAL A 326 -10.86 -15.94 2.29
C VAL A 326 -12.19 -16.54 2.73
N ALA A 327 -12.17 -17.70 3.42
CA ALA A 327 -13.36 -18.34 3.95
C ALA A 327 -14.07 -17.48 5.01
N ALA A 328 -13.32 -16.85 5.92
CA ALA A 328 -13.87 -15.97 6.95
C ALA A 328 -14.60 -14.75 6.36
N GLN A 329 -14.16 -14.31 5.18
CA GLN A 329 -14.77 -13.22 4.41
C GLN A 329 -15.74 -13.72 3.33
N GLY A 330 -16.18 -14.99 3.40
CA GLY A 330 -17.23 -15.55 2.53
C GLY A 330 -16.79 -15.95 1.12
N GLY A 331 -15.50 -15.81 0.77
CA GLY A 331 -15.00 -16.16 -0.55
C GLY A 331 -14.92 -17.67 -0.80
N ASP A 332 -15.07 -18.07 -2.06
CA ASP A 332 -14.92 -19.46 -2.49
C ASP A 332 -13.45 -19.90 -2.47
N ILE A 333 -13.05 -20.70 -1.48
CA ILE A 333 -11.69 -21.23 -1.38
C ILE A 333 -11.32 -22.23 -2.49
N SER A 334 -12.30 -22.74 -3.25
CA SER A 334 -12.06 -23.74 -4.28
C SER A 334 -11.23 -23.20 -5.46
N VAL A 335 -11.24 -21.86 -5.66
CA VAL A 335 -10.39 -21.18 -6.65
C VAL A 335 -8.92 -21.09 -6.21
N ILE A 336 -8.64 -21.23 -4.90
CA ILE A 336 -7.26 -21.23 -4.38
C ILE A 336 -6.60 -22.59 -4.64
N ASP A 337 -7.37 -23.66 -4.42
CA ASP A 337 -6.94 -25.03 -4.70
C ASP A 337 -6.81 -25.27 -6.21
N ASN A 338 -7.76 -24.74 -6.99
CA ASN A 338 -7.73 -24.78 -8.45
C ASN A 338 -7.84 -23.37 -9.06
N PRO A 339 -6.70 -22.68 -9.26
CA PRO A 339 -6.65 -21.34 -9.85
C PRO A 339 -7.21 -21.21 -11.28
N ASP A 340 -7.48 -22.31 -11.98
CA ASP A 340 -8.12 -22.26 -13.30
C ASP A 340 -9.61 -21.88 -13.22
N LYS A 341 -10.22 -21.96 -12.02
CA LYS A 341 -11.60 -21.53 -11.78
C LYS A 341 -11.79 -20.01 -11.71
N PHE A 342 -10.70 -19.25 -11.58
CA PHE A 342 -10.80 -17.79 -11.65
C PHE A 342 -11.26 -17.34 -13.04
N PRO A 343 -11.90 -16.17 -13.16
CA PRO A 343 -12.26 -15.59 -14.45
C PRO A 343 -11.06 -15.53 -15.42
N THR A 344 -11.27 -15.99 -16.66
CA THR A 344 -10.27 -15.98 -17.73
C THR A 344 -10.74 -15.10 -18.89
N ALA A 345 -9.82 -14.37 -19.52
CA ALA A 345 -10.15 -13.56 -20.67
C ALA A 345 -10.55 -14.42 -21.88
N LYS A 346 -11.40 -13.88 -22.75
CA LYS A 346 -11.81 -14.52 -24.00
C LYS A 346 -10.67 -14.62 -25.00
N HIS A 347 -9.76 -13.65 -24.98
CA HIS A 347 -8.66 -13.55 -25.93
C HIS A 347 -7.34 -13.26 -25.20
N VAL A 348 -6.27 -13.84 -25.73
CA VAL A 348 -4.90 -13.60 -25.29
C VAL A 348 -4.04 -13.27 -26.51
N ARG A 349 -3.40 -12.10 -26.52
CA ARG A 349 -2.54 -11.62 -27.61
C ARG A 349 -1.14 -11.37 -27.08
N LYS A 350 -0.11 -11.88 -27.76
CA LYS A 350 1.28 -11.52 -27.44
C LYS A 350 1.59 -10.09 -27.88
N LEU A 351 2.38 -9.37 -27.09
CA LEU A 351 3.08 -8.17 -27.54
C LEU A 351 4.46 -8.58 -28.08
N PRO A 352 4.66 -8.67 -29.40
CA PRO A 352 5.94 -9.14 -29.95
C PRO A 352 7.05 -8.10 -29.78
N ALA A 353 8.25 -8.57 -29.46
CA ALA A 353 9.45 -7.75 -29.49
C ALA A 353 9.71 -7.26 -30.93
N PRO A 354 9.81 -5.93 -31.17
CA PRO A 354 9.94 -5.38 -32.53
C PRO A 354 11.29 -5.72 -33.18
N LYS A 355 12.30 -6.07 -32.37
CA LYS A 355 13.65 -6.43 -32.79
C LYS A 355 14.33 -7.29 -31.73
N ARG A 356 15.42 -7.97 -32.11
CA ARG A 356 16.30 -8.65 -31.15
C ARG A 356 17.00 -7.65 -30.24
N GLY A 357 17.25 -8.03 -28.98
CA GLY A 357 18.00 -7.21 -28.04
C GLY A 357 17.75 -7.62 -26.59
N TYR A 358 18.05 -6.72 -25.66
CA TYR A 358 17.73 -6.84 -24.25
C TYR A 358 16.61 -5.85 -23.90
N VAL A 359 15.71 -6.26 -23.01
CA VAL A 359 14.80 -5.35 -22.31
C VAL A 359 15.66 -4.38 -21.52
N HIS A 360 15.73 -3.13 -21.97
CA HIS A 360 16.63 -2.14 -21.41
C HIS A 360 15.96 -1.34 -20.29
N THR A 361 14.73 -0.89 -20.52
CA THR A 361 13.88 -0.25 -19.51
C THR A 361 12.44 -0.65 -19.72
N ILE A 362 11.68 -0.67 -18.63
CA ILE A 362 10.23 -0.77 -18.62
C ILE A 362 9.69 0.53 -17.99
N ASN A 363 8.52 0.97 -18.40
CA ASN A 363 7.73 1.96 -17.69
C ASN A 363 6.50 1.27 -17.09
N ALA A 364 6.57 0.98 -15.79
CA ALA A 364 5.51 0.33 -15.05
C ALA A 364 4.21 1.16 -15.05
N GLY A 365 4.31 2.49 -14.98
CA GLY A 365 3.14 3.39 -15.04
C GLY A 365 2.37 3.22 -16.35
N LEU A 366 3.07 3.15 -17.49
CA LEU A 366 2.41 2.91 -18.79
C LEU A 366 1.79 1.51 -18.89
N ILE A 367 2.36 0.50 -18.22
CA ILE A 367 1.73 -0.82 -18.12
C ILE A 367 0.42 -0.73 -17.32
N ALA A 368 0.43 -0.02 -16.19
CA ALA A 368 -0.76 0.18 -15.38
C ALA A 368 -1.86 0.92 -16.15
N GLU A 369 -1.51 1.99 -16.88
CA GLU A 369 -2.44 2.72 -17.74
C GLU A 369 -3.05 1.82 -18.82
N GLY A 370 -2.21 1.03 -19.53
CA GLY A 370 -2.68 0.07 -20.52
C GLY A 370 -3.64 -0.96 -19.92
N VAL A 371 -3.30 -1.54 -18.77
CA VAL A 371 -4.19 -2.49 -18.06
C VAL A 371 -5.48 -1.81 -17.60
N GLN A 372 -5.44 -0.55 -17.16
CA GLN A 372 -6.63 0.18 -16.75
C GLN A 372 -7.59 0.39 -17.94
N LYS A 373 -7.08 0.66 -19.14
CA LYS A 373 -7.92 0.73 -20.37
C LYS A 373 -8.61 -0.60 -20.67
N LEU A 374 -7.91 -1.72 -20.50
CA LEU A 374 -8.50 -3.06 -20.66
C LEU A 374 -9.59 -3.32 -19.61
N ALA A 375 -9.27 -3.09 -18.33
CA ALA A 375 -10.04 -3.58 -17.21
C ALA A 375 -11.20 -2.69 -16.77
N MET A 376 -11.07 -1.37 -16.86
CA MET A 376 -12.05 -0.45 -16.28
C MET A 376 -13.39 -0.51 -17.02
N ARG A 377 -14.48 -0.85 -16.32
CA ARG A 377 -15.84 -0.90 -16.87
C ARG A 377 -16.54 0.44 -16.68
N LYS A 378 -17.61 0.67 -17.46
CA LYS A 378 -18.42 1.90 -17.39
C LYS A 378 -19.07 2.15 -16.02
N ASN A 379 -19.28 1.10 -15.24
CA ASN A 379 -19.84 1.17 -13.89
C ASN A 379 -18.78 1.37 -12.79
N GLY A 380 -17.52 1.65 -13.15
CA GLY A 380 -16.42 1.86 -12.19
C GLY A 380 -15.82 0.58 -11.59
N THR A 381 -16.24 -0.60 -12.04
CA THR A 381 -15.65 -1.88 -11.61
C THR A 381 -14.56 -2.36 -12.57
N TYR A 382 -13.67 -3.23 -12.10
CA TYR A 382 -12.68 -3.88 -12.95
C TYR A 382 -13.23 -5.18 -13.56
N ASP A 383 -12.87 -5.45 -14.81
CA ASP A 383 -13.00 -6.79 -15.38
C ASP A 383 -11.95 -7.71 -14.73
N PRO A 384 -12.37 -8.76 -13.99
CA PRO A 384 -11.45 -9.60 -13.23
C PRO A 384 -10.48 -10.40 -14.11
N ALA A 385 -10.84 -10.62 -15.38
CA ALA A 385 -10.21 -11.59 -16.25
C ALA A 385 -9.06 -11.03 -17.10
N VAL A 386 -8.95 -9.70 -17.20
CA VAL A 386 -8.07 -9.01 -18.16
C VAL A 386 -6.84 -8.43 -17.47
N GLY A 387 -5.82 -8.10 -18.27
CA GLY A 387 -4.55 -7.56 -17.79
C GLY A 387 -3.38 -8.06 -18.62
N VAL A 388 -2.21 -8.14 -18.01
CA VAL A 388 -0.99 -8.65 -18.66
C VAL A 388 -0.29 -9.69 -17.79
N SER A 389 0.34 -10.68 -18.44
CA SER A 389 1.15 -11.71 -17.79
C SER A 389 2.44 -11.97 -18.56
N GLU A 390 3.33 -12.80 -17.99
CA GLU A 390 4.61 -13.20 -18.59
C GLU A 390 5.47 -11.98 -19.00
N ILE A 391 5.44 -10.94 -18.16
CA ILE A 391 6.17 -9.68 -18.38
C ILE A 391 7.68 -9.98 -18.39
N LYS A 392 8.34 -9.76 -19.54
CA LYS A 392 9.79 -9.93 -19.66
C LYS A 392 10.51 -8.80 -18.92
N LYS A 393 11.18 -9.14 -17.81
CA LYS A 393 11.87 -8.20 -16.92
C LYS A 393 13.05 -7.50 -17.56
N VAL A 394 13.45 -6.35 -17.01
CA VAL A 394 14.67 -5.63 -17.40
C VAL A 394 15.89 -6.55 -17.33
N GLY A 395 16.71 -6.51 -18.38
CA GLY A 395 17.89 -7.37 -18.52
C GLY A 395 17.63 -8.69 -19.24
N THR A 396 16.38 -9.04 -19.54
CA THR A 396 16.01 -10.24 -20.32
C THR A 396 16.39 -10.07 -21.78
N GLN A 397 17.04 -11.08 -22.38
CA GLN A 397 17.31 -11.12 -23.81
C GLN A 397 16.09 -11.66 -24.56
N VAL A 398 15.74 -11.03 -25.68
CA VAL A 398 14.60 -11.43 -26.52
C VAL A 398 14.98 -11.45 -28.00
N LYS A 399 14.36 -12.37 -28.76
CA LYS A 399 14.42 -12.41 -30.23
C LYS A 399 13.29 -11.56 -30.83
N GLN A 400 13.46 -11.14 -32.07
CA GLN A 400 12.37 -10.46 -32.80
C GLN A 400 11.14 -11.40 -32.88
N GLY A 401 9.95 -10.88 -32.58
CA GLY A 401 8.69 -11.63 -32.60
C GLY A 401 8.39 -12.47 -31.35
N GLU A 402 9.36 -12.60 -30.43
CA GLU A 402 9.17 -13.22 -29.12
C GLU A 402 8.25 -12.33 -28.24
N PRO A 403 7.35 -12.89 -27.43
CA PRO A 403 6.49 -12.09 -26.54
C PRO A 403 7.31 -11.34 -25.49
N LEU A 404 7.11 -10.02 -25.41
CA LEU A 404 7.51 -9.18 -24.28
C LEU A 404 6.54 -9.31 -23.09
N MET A 405 5.27 -9.60 -23.40
CA MET A 405 4.20 -9.92 -22.45
C MET A 405 3.05 -10.59 -23.20
N MET A 406 2.14 -11.20 -22.46
CA MET A 406 0.84 -11.66 -22.93
C MET A 406 -0.26 -10.71 -22.45
N ILE A 407 -1.11 -10.27 -23.37
CA ILE A 407 -2.21 -9.33 -23.11
C ILE A 407 -3.52 -10.12 -23.08
N HIS A 408 -4.20 -10.11 -21.94
CA HIS A 408 -5.48 -10.77 -21.70
C HIS A 408 -6.59 -9.74 -21.85
N TYR A 409 -7.55 -9.96 -22.75
CA TYR A 409 -8.58 -8.97 -23.06
C TYR A 409 -9.93 -9.59 -23.49
N ASN A 410 -10.99 -8.81 -23.33
CA ASN A 410 -12.37 -9.20 -23.66
C ASN A 410 -13.03 -8.31 -24.72
N ASP A 411 -12.44 -7.14 -25.00
CA ASP A 411 -12.96 -6.10 -25.89
C ASP A 411 -11.82 -5.61 -26.81
N GLU A 412 -12.02 -5.76 -28.12
CA GLU A 412 -11.03 -5.39 -29.16
C GLU A 412 -10.75 -3.88 -29.19
N ALA A 413 -11.76 -3.02 -28.99
CA ALA A 413 -11.58 -1.58 -29.04
C ALA A 413 -10.70 -1.08 -27.89
N LYS A 414 -10.96 -1.58 -26.68
CA LYS A 414 -10.12 -1.32 -25.52
C LYS A 414 -8.71 -1.87 -25.65
N MET A 415 -8.57 -3.02 -26.32
CA MET A 415 -7.26 -3.62 -26.56
C MET A 415 -6.42 -2.74 -27.48
N GLU A 416 -6.99 -2.18 -28.55
CA GLU A 416 -6.27 -1.25 -29.41
C GLU A 416 -5.89 0.06 -28.69
N GLU A 417 -6.75 0.59 -27.81
CA GLU A 417 -6.38 1.72 -26.94
C GLU A 417 -5.22 1.38 -25.99
N ALA A 418 -5.28 0.21 -25.34
CA ALA A 418 -4.25 -0.23 -24.40
C ALA A 418 -2.91 -0.51 -25.09
N LEU A 419 -2.93 -0.97 -26.34
CA LEU A 419 -1.76 -1.44 -27.07
C LEU A 419 -0.69 -0.35 -27.23
N GLU A 420 -1.09 0.91 -27.39
CA GLU A 420 -0.15 2.03 -27.52
C GLU A 420 0.66 2.26 -26.23
N TYR A 421 -0.01 2.23 -25.08
CA TYR A 421 0.64 2.33 -23.77
C TYR A 421 1.59 1.14 -23.54
N LEU A 422 1.12 -0.08 -23.81
CA LEU A 422 1.90 -1.31 -23.59
C LEU A 422 3.14 -1.39 -24.50
N LYS A 423 3.05 -0.94 -25.76
CA LYS A 423 4.20 -0.81 -26.66
C LYS A 423 5.21 0.21 -26.14
N THR A 424 4.73 1.40 -25.78
CA THR A 424 5.55 2.52 -25.32
C THR A 424 6.25 2.23 -24.00
N ALA A 425 5.67 1.35 -23.18
CA ALA A 425 6.26 0.92 -21.92
C ALA A 425 7.62 0.23 -22.07
N TYR A 426 7.94 -0.35 -23.22
CA TYR A 426 9.18 -1.11 -23.43
C TYR A 426 10.21 -0.37 -24.27
N ARG A 427 11.46 -0.39 -23.81
CA ARG A 427 12.62 -0.03 -24.62
C ARG A 427 13.58 -1.20 -24.74
N LEU A 428 13.91 -1.58 -25.98
CA LEU A 428 14.93 -2.60 -26.27
C LEU A 428 16.25 -1.96 -26.72
N ALA A 429 17.37 -2.52 -26.25
CA ALA A 429 18.71 -2.09 -26.65
C ALA A 429 19.65 -3.29 -26.95
N PRO A 430 20.71 -3.12 -27.78
CA PRO A 430 21.65 -4.20 -28.07
C PRO A 430 22.49 -4.65 -26.86
N LYS A 431 22.77 -3.73 -25.92
CA LYS A 431 23.57 -3.99 -24.72
C LYS A 431 22.66 -4.29 -23.54
N ARG A 432 23.00 -5.32 -22.75
CA ARG A 432 22.30 -5.65 -21.50
C ARG A 432 22.45 -4.49 -20.50
N PRO A 433 21.34 -3.94 -19.94
CA PRO A 433 21.43 -2.94 -18.88
C PRO A 433 21.89 -3.58 -17.57
N ASN A 434 22.29 -2.75 -16.60
CA ASN A 434 22.32 -3.16 -15.20
C ASN A 434 20.90 -2.96 -14.64
N PRO A 435 20.20 -4.01 -14.19
CA PRO A 435 18.89 -3.86 -13.56
C PRO A 435 18.99 -3.00 -12.30
N PRO A 436 17.96 -2.20 -11.98
CA PRO A 436 17.91 -1.46 -10.73
C PRO A 436 17.89 -2.44 -9.54
N VAL A 437 18.47 -2.01 -8.42
CA VAL A 437 18.41 -2.78 -7.17
C VAL A 437 16.99 -2.73 -6.63
N LEU A 438 16.39 -3.90 -6.36
CA LEU A 438 15.00 -4.00 -5.90
C LEU A 438 14.76 -3.28 -4.57
N ILE A 439 15.71 -3.38 -3.63
CA ILE A 439 15.65 -2.71 -2.32
C ILE A 439 16.85 -1.78 -2.21
N VAL A 440 16.59 -0.48 -2.32
CA VAL A 440 17.63 0.56 -2.34
C VAL A 440 18.11 0.89 -0.93
N GLU A 441 17.19 0.95 0.04
CA GLU A 441 17.51 1.34 1.41
C GLU A 441 16.55 0.69 2.41
N ARG A 442 17.08 0.40 3.61
CA ARG A 442 16.30 0.03 4.80
C ARG A 442 16.49 1.11 5.86
N VAL A 443 15.40 1.64 6.39
CA VAL A 443 15.37 2.68 7.44
C VAL A 443 14.62 2.14 8.66
N ALA A 444 15.14 2.34 9.87
CA ALA A 444 14.55 1.84 11.12
C ALA A 444 14.76 2.81 12.31
#